data_AF-A0A0N1JVH2-F1
#
_entry.id   AF-A0A0N1JVH2-F1
#
_cell.length_a   1.000
_cell.length_b   1.000
_cell.length_c   1.000
_cell.angle_alpha   90.00
_cell.angle_beta   90.00
_cell.angle_gamma   90.00
#
_symmetry.space_group_name_H-M   'P 1'
#
loop_
_entity.id
_entity.type
_entity.pdbx_description
1 polymer ?
#
loop_
_entity_poly.entity_id
_entity_poly.type
_entity_poly.pdbx_seq_one_letter_code
_entity_poly.pdbx_strand_id
1 'polypeptide(L)'
;MIIAAAQFTPVPGDIDANAARMAALINEAAGRGAGLVVFAELALTQYDLAAIAADPGTMTVTHDDARLAPVREACRASGVAAVVNAAGRGAGGSAPTIASFVYGPDGGLLTRYDKRHLYEGENDVFAAGTADGRFTLGGVRFALATCFDNSFPEVAARAAADGCRVYLASSFHGAADRVARYAQLARDNGLHVLLANGMGVGSAGEACGHSGAWLPGGEQVAAAGPDGPPELVLTDVRDRITLMADPEIAAIPVRECGEDLVDVRGAAPALLVAEGRHDERGDYAHLRTGVLRRLLAAQEALPDGLRLELLEGYRPPGLQRRYFEEYADELRAAYPGWDAARIHRAASRYVSPPDIAPHSAGGAVDLTLVTTDGGHVDMGTEVNASPEDSDGACYTGAPGLTPAARANRRVLSAALSAAGLVNYPTEWWHWSYGDRYWALMTGAEHALYGPKDL
;
A
#
# COMPACT_ATOMS: atom_id res chain seq x y z
N MET A 1 -2.39 -1.64 -2.41
CA MET A 1 -2.62 -2.74 -3.34
C MET A 1 -3.73 -3.53 -2.69
N ILE A 2 -4.78 -3.92 -3.41
CA ILE A 2 -5.78 -4.79 -2.81
C ILE A 2 -5.24 -6.22 -2.82
N ILE A 3 -5.36 -6.93 -1.71
CA ILE A 3 -5.00 -8.35 -1.58
C ILE A 3 -6.20 -9.14 -1.08
N ALA A 4 -6.26 -10.43 -1.40
CA ALA A 4 -7.38 -11.29 -1.06
C ALA A 4 -6.95 -12.59 -0.40
N ALA A 5 -7.65 -13.02 0.65
CA ALA A 5 -7.64 -14.41 1.10
C ALA A 5 -8.80 -15.14 0.42
N ALA A 6 -8.51 -16.30 -0.16
CA ALA A 6 -9.50 -17.13 -0.84
C ALA A 6 -9.87 -18.33 0.03
N GLN A 7 -11.09 -18.28 0.57
CA GLN A 7 -11.66 -19.34 1.39
C GLN A 7 -12.52 -20.26 0.50
N PHE A 8 -12.20 -21.54 0.47
CA PHE A 8 -12.97 -22.56 -0.25
C PHE A 8 -12.73 -23.92 0.39
N THR A 9 -13.54 -24.91 0.03
CA THR A 9 -13.38 -26.30 0.45
C THR A 9 -12.70 -27.10 -0.67
N PRO A 10 -11.40 -27.42 -0.53
CA PRO A 10 -10.71 -28.34 -1.41
C PRO A 10 -11.34 -29.74 -1.45
N VAL A 11 -11.19 -30.41 -2.60
CA VAL A 11 -11.48 -31.83 -2.77
C VAL A 11 -10.26 -32.62 -2.27
N PRO A 12 -10.38 -33.51 -1.27
CA PRO A 12 -9.25 -34.27 -0.73
C PRO A 12 -8.46 -35.01 -1.81
N GLY A 13 -7.15 -34.78 -1.85
CA GLY A 13 -6.21 -35.44 -2.78
C GLY A 13 -6.32 -35.06 -4.27
N ASP A 14 -7.38 -34.36 -4.71
CA ASP A 14 -7.57 -33.99 -6.12
C ASP A 14 -6.87 -32.66 -6.46
N ILE A 15 -5.56 -32.76 -6.69
CA ILE A 15 -4.69 -31.61 -6.99
C ILE A 15 -5.17 -30.84 -8.23
N ASP A 16 -5.60 -31.54 -9.28
CA ASP A 16 -6.04 -30.92 -10.54
C ASP A 16 -7.34 -30.12 -10.34
N ALA A 17 -8.33 -30.70 -9.66
CA ALA A 17 -9.57 -29.99 -9.35
C ALA A 17 -9.33 -28.77 -8.44
N ASN A 18 -8.46 -28.92 -7.43
CA ASN A 18 -8.13 -27.84 -6.51
C ASN A 18 -7.35 -26.71 -7.22
N ALA A 19 -6.39 -27.04 -8.08
CA ALA A 19 -5.67 -26.05 -8.88
C ALA A 19 -6.60 -25.30 -9.84
N ALA A 20 -7.54 -25.99 -10.48
CA ALA A 20 -8.57 -25.36 -11.32
C ALA A 20 -9.48 -24.43 -10.50
N ARG A 21 -9.86 -24.83 -9.27
CA ARG A 21 -10.66 -23.98 -8.39
C ARG A 21 -9.90 -22.75 -7.93
N MET A 22 -8.62 -22.88 -7.58
CA MET A 22 -7.75 -21.76 -7.24
C MET A 22 -7.62 -20.78 -8.42
N ALA A 23 -7.43 -21.30 -9.64
CA ALA A 23 -7.38 -20.48 -10.86
C ALA A 23 -8.66 -19.66 -11.06
N ALA A 24 -9.83 -20.25 -10.82
CA ALA A 24 -11.11 -19.53 -10.89
C ALA A 24 -11.21 -18.42 -9.84
N LEU A 25 -10.77 -18.67 -8.60
CA LEU A 25 -10.76 -17.68 -7.52
C LEU A 25 -9.77 -16.54 -7.77
N ILE A 26 -8.63 -16.81 -8.42
CA ILE A 26 -7.68 -15.78 -8.87
C ILE A 26 -8.36 -14.83 -9.86
N ASN A 27 -9.06 -15.37 -10.85
CA ASN A 27 -9.77 -14.56 -11.85
C ASN A 27 -10.91 -13.74 -11.22
N GLU A 28 -11.65 -14.33 -10.27
CA GLU A 28 -12.70 -13.61 -9.53
C GLU A 28 -12.12 -12.46 -8.70
N ALA A 29 -11.02 -12.69 -7.99
CA ALA A 29 -10.33 -11.67 -7.22
C ALA A 29 -9.77 -10.55 -8.11
N ALA A 30 -9.25 -10.91 -9.29
CA ALA A 30 -8.80 -9.94 -10.30
C ALA A 30 -9.95 -9.03 -10.75
N GLY A 31 -11.14 -9.60 -11.02
CA GLY A 31 -12.34 -8.84 -11.35
C GLY A 31 -12.79 -7.88 -10.23
N ARG A 32 -12.32 -8.09 -9.00
CA ARG A 32 -12.54 -7.23 -7.82
C ARG A 32 -11.33 -6.33 -7.50
N GLY A 33 -10.35 -6.25 -8.40
CA GLY A 33 -9.18 -5.37 -8.30
C GLY A 33 -8.05 -5.87 -7.39
N ALA A 34 -8.06 -7.13 -6.96
CA ALA A 34 -6.97 -7.69 -6.17
C ALA A 34 -5.71 -7.87 -7.02
N GLY A 35 -4.54 -7.55 -6.45
CA GLY A 35 -3.22 -7.78 -7.05
C GLY A 35 -2.50 -9.02 -6.50
N LEU A 36 -3.02 -9.63 -5.44
CA LEU A 36 -2.48 -10.86 -4.82
C LEU A 36 -3.63 -11.68 -4.20
N VAL A 37 -3.59 -13.01 -4.39
CA VAL A 37 -4.51 -13.96 -3.74
C VAL A 37 -3.73 -14.96 -2.90
N VAL A 38 -4.20 -15.23 -1.68
CA VAL A 38 -3.58 -16.16 -0.73
C VAL A 38 -4.52 -17.30 -0.41
N PHE A 39 -4.02 -18.54 -0.49
CA PHE A 39 -4.77 -19.74 -0.15
C PHE A 39 -4.36 -20.31 1.21
N ALA A 40 -5.22 -21.13 1.80
CA ALA A 40 -4.99 -21.79 3.08
C ALA A 40 -3.85 -22.81 3.03
N GLU A 41 -3.34 -23.21 4.20
CA GLU A 41 -2.31 -24.25 4.32
C GLU A 41 -2.76 -25.58 3.69
N LEU A 42 -1.87 -26.22 2.92
CA LEU A 42 -2.14 -27.48 2.21
C LEU A 42 -3.47 -27.50 1.43
N ALA A 43 -3.97 -26.35 0.99
CA ALA A 43 -5.24 -26.24 0.27
C ALA A 43 -5.25 -27.02 -1.05
N LEU A 44 -4.08 -27.36 -1.61
CA LEU A 44 -4.00 -28.19 -2.81
C LEU A 44 -4.41 -29.65 -2.56
N THR A 45 -4.32 -30.12 -1.31
CA THR A 45 -4.54 -31.53 -0.92
C THR A 45 -5.49 -31.68 0.29
N GLN A 46 -6.12 -30.60 0.77
CA GLN A 46 -7.06 -30.59 1.89
C GLN A 46 -6.46 -30.93 3.27
N TYR A 47 -5.17 -30.62 3.49
CA TYR A 47 -4.49 -30.94 4.76
C TYR A 47 -4.63 -32.44 5.14
N ASP A 48 -4.54 -33.34 4.15
CA ASP A 48 -4.62 -34.78 4.38
C ASP A 48 -3.21 -35.40 4.52
N LEU A 49 -2.69 -35.42 5.75
CA LEU A 49 -1.35 -35.93 6.06
C LEU A 49 -1.21 -37.42 5.74
N ALA A 50 -2.26 -38.20 5.99
CA ALA A 50 -2.25 -39.65 5.78
C ALA A 50 -2.18 -40.00 4.29
N ALA A 51 -2.98 -39.31 3.45
CA ALA A 51 -2.92 -39.50 2.00
C ALA A 51 -1.56 -39.08 1.43
N ILE A 52 -0.99 -37.96 1.90
CA ILE A 52 0.32 -37.49 1.45
C ILE A 52 1.43 -38.48 1.84
N ALA A 53 1.38 -39.04 3.05
CA ALA A 53 2.34 -40.04 3.51
C ALA A 53 2.22 -41.37 2.75
N ALA A 54 1.00 -41.77 2.38
CA ALA A 54 0.73 -43.01 1.68
C ALA A 54 1.21 -42.98 0.21
N ASP A 55 1.11 -41.83 -0.47
CA ASP A 55 1.56 -41.67 -1.86
C ASP A 55 2.21 -40.30 -2.11
N PRO A 56 3.42 -40.06 -1.59
CA PRO A 56 4.11 -38.79 -1.78
C PRO A 56 4.50 -38.54 -3.25
N GLY A 57 4.56 -39.58 -4.08
CA GLY A 57 4.90 -39.45 -5.50
C GLY A 57 3.84 -38.66 -6.26
N THR A 58 2.57 -38.94 -6.02
CA THR A 58 1.44 -38.23 -6.65
C THR A 58 0.97 -37.05 -5.81
N MET A 59 1.09 -37.07 -4.48
CA MET A 59 0.56 -36.02 -3.61
C MET A 59 1.49 -34.82 -3.41
N THR A 60 2.73 -34.87 -3.92
CA THR A 60 3.68 -33.75 -3.88
C THR A 60 3.83 -33.08 -5.24
N VAL A 61 4.16 -31.79 -5.23
CA VAL A 61 4.35 -30.97 -6.44
C VAL A 61 5.67 -30.17 -6.38
N THR A 62 6.20 -29.82 -7.55
CA THR A 62 7.18 -28.74 -7.71
C THR A 62 6.49 -27.47 -8.21
N HIS A 63 7.15 -26.32 -8.10
CA HIS A 63 6.58 -25.04 -8.54
C HIS A 63 6.18 -25.01 -10.04
N ASP A 64 6.82 -25.82 -10.87
CA ASP A 64 6.62 -25.95 -12.30
C ASP A 64 5.75 -27.16 -12.69
N ASP A 65 5.19 -27.88 -11.71
CA ASP A 65 4.34 -29.05 -11.94
C ASP A 65 3.19 -28.70 -12.91
N ALA A 66 2.91 -29.60 -13.84
CA ALA A 66 1.92 -29.39 -14.90
C ALA A 66 0.52 -29.16 -14.32
N ARG A 67 0.21 -29.77 -13.17
CA ARG A 67 -1.08 -29.63 -12.49
C ARG A 67 -1.31 -28.23 -11.92
N LEU A 68 -0.23 -27.46 -11.72
CA LEU A 68 -0.29 -26.05 -11.32
C LEU A 68 -0.33 -25.08 -12.52
N ALA A 69 -0.32 -25.58 -13.77
CA ALA A 69 -0.44 -24.72 -14.94
C ALA A 69 -1.70 -23.82 -14.91
N PRO A 70 -2.90 -24.30 -14.53
CA PRO A 70 -4.08 -23.43 -14.46
C PRO A 70 -3.90 -22.21 -13.56
N VAL A 71 -3.21 -22.36 -12.43
CA VAL A 71 -2.91 -21.25 -11.51
C VAL A 71 -1.96 -20.25 -12.18
N ARG A 72 -0.85 -20.73 -12.77
CA ARG A 72 0.14 -19.86 -13.43
C ARG A 72 -0.46 -19.10 -14.61
N GLU A 73 -1.30 -19.77 -15.41
CA GLU A 73 -2.02 -19.14 -16.51
C GLU A 73 -3.03 -18.09 -16.00
N ALA A 74 -3.77 -18.37 -14.93
CA ALA A 74 -4.67 -17.39 -14.33
C ALA A 74 -3.90 -16.16 -13.82
N CYS A 75 -2.74 -16.36 -13.18
CA CYS A 75 -1.88 -15.25 -12.75
C CYS A 75 -1.46 -14.38 -13.95
N ARG A 76 -0.95 -15.01 -15.02
CA ARG A 76 -0.51 -14.32 -16.24
C ARG A 76 -1.63 -13.57 -16.96
N ALA A 77 -2.79 -14.21 -17.09
CA ALA A 77 -3.92 -13.64 -17.82
C ALA A 77 -4.55 -12.46 -17.08
N SER A 78 -4.54 -12.48 -15.75
CA SER A 78 -5.17 -11.46 -14.92
C SER A 78 -4.20 -10.38 -14.41
N GLY A 79 -2.89 -10.63 -14.47
CA GLY A 79 -1.88 -9.77 -13.85
C GLY A 79 -1.89 -9.84 -12.32
N VAL A 80 -2.44 -10.91 -11.74
CA VAL A 80 -2.58 -11.11 -10.29
C VAL A 80 -1.57 -12.15 -9.81
N ALA A 81 -0.90 -11.89 -8.68
CA ALA A 81 -0.02 -12.86 -8.04
C ALA A 81 -0.81 -13.85 -7.16
N ALA A 82 -0.25 -15.01 -6.86
CA ALA A 82 -0.89 -16.01 -6.00
C ALA A 82 0.10 -16.69 -5.04
N VAL A 83 -0.32 -16.90 -3.79
CA VAL A 83 0.36 -17.75 -2.80
C VAL A 83 -0.39 -19.07 -2.71
N VAL A 84 0.16 -20.10 -3.34
CA VAL A 84 -0.42 -21.46 -3.35
C VAL A 84 0.32 -22.35 -2.39
N ASN A 85 -0.40 -22.97 -1.44
CA ASN A 85 0.16 -23.87 -0.46
C ASN A 85 -0.10 -25.33 -0.81
N ALA A 86 0.96 -26.14 -0.74
CA ALA A 86 0.94 -27.55 -1.15
C ALA A 86 1.97 -28.38 -0.39
N ALA A 87 1.89 -29.70 -0.53
CA ALA A 87 3.01 -30.57 -0.20
C ALA A 87 4.09 -30.40 -1.27
N GLY A 88 5.14 -29.64 -0.94
CA GLY A 88 6.25 -29.35 -1.82
C GLY A 88 7.23 -30.51 -1.87
N ARG A 89 7.63 -30.92 -3.06
CA ARG A 89 8.68 -31.94 -3.21
C ARG A 89 9.99 -31.43 -2.62
N GLY A 90 10.63 -32.26 -1.80
CA GLY A 90 11.93 -31.99 -1.19
C GLY A 90 13.07 -32.04 -2.21
N ALA A 91 14.17 -31.33 -1.94
CA ALA A 91 15.36 -31.37 -2.80
C ALA A 91 16.12 -32.70 -2.62
N GLY A 92 16.62 -33.27 -3.72
CA GLY A 92 17.54 -34.41 -3.66
C GLY A 92 16.98 -35.68 -2.98
N GLY A 93 15.66 -35.87 -3.00
CA GLY A 93 15.01 -37.03 -2.36
C GLY A 93 14.80 -36.90 -0.85
N SER A 94 15.01 -35.70 -0.29
CA SER A 94 14.55 -35.39 1.08
C SER A 94 13.03 -35.51 1.21
N ALA A 95 12.56 -35.67 2.45
CA ALA A 95 11.13 -35.64 2.76
C ALA A 95 10.49 -34.35 2.20
N PRO A 96 9.21 -34.41 1.79
CA PRO A 96 8.50 -33.22 1.32
C PRO A 96 8.46 -32.14 2.40
N THR A 97 8.11 -30.93 2.01
CA THR A 97 7.87 -29.80 2.93
C THR A 97 6.44 -29.31 2.78
N ILE A 98 5.92 -28.61 3.79
CA ILE A 98 4.70 -27.81 3.62
C ILE A 98 5.15 -26.50 2.97
N ALA A 99 4.90 -26.36 1.67
CA ALA A 99 5.46 -25.31 0.84
C ALA A 99 4.41 -24.28 0.43
N SER A 100 4.79 -23.00 0.43
CA SER A 100 4.09 -21.90 -0.23
C SER A 100 4.85 -21.51 -1.50
N PHE A 101 4.23 -21.71 -2.66
CA PHE A 101 4.73 -21.20 -3.94
C PHE A 101 4.07 -19.85 -4.23
N VAL A 102 4.89 -18.80 -4.36
CA VAL A 102 4.41 -17.47 -4.73
C VAL A 102 4.62 -17.27 -6.22
N TYR A 103 3.55 -17.30 -6.98
CA TYR A 103 3.56 -16.97 -8.40
C TYR A 103 3.32 -15.47 -8.60
N GLY A 104 4.12 -14.85 -9.46
CA GLY A 104 4.00 -13.45 -9.83
C GLY A 104 2.92 -13.20 -10.89
N PRO A 105 2.64 -11.92 -11.20
CA PRO A 105 1.69 -11.51 -12.24
C PRO A 105 1.98 -12.05 -13.64
N ASP A 106 3.19 -12.53 -13.90
CA ASP A 106 3.62 -13.15 -15.16
C ASP A 106 3.45 -14.69 -15.17
N GLY A 107 2.99 -15.26 -14.04
CA GLY A 107 2.89 -16.69 -13.80
C GLY A 107 4.22 -17.37 -13.47
N GLY A 108 5.32 -16.62 -13.33
CA GLY A 108 6.63 -17.11 -12.89
C GLY A 108 6.69 -17.27 -11.36
N LEU A 109 7.61 -18.09 -10.85
CA LEU A 109 7.83 -18.21 -9.41
C LEU A 109 8.63 -17.01 -8.90
N LEU A 110 8.05 -16.24 -7.98
CA LEU A 110 8.72 -15.15 -7.26
C LEU A 110 9.52 -15.68 -6.06
N THR A 111 8.91 -16.57 -5.27
CA THR A 111 9.58 -17.20 -4.13
C THR A 111 8.94 -18.51 -3.75
N ARG A 112 9.70 -19.37 -3.07
CA ARG A 112 9.21 -20.55 -2.36
C ARG A 112 9.52 -20.35 -0.89
N TYR A 113 8.54 -20.62 -0.04
CA TYR A 113 8.71 -20.72 1.40
C TYR A 113 8.34 -22.12 1.88
N ASP A 114 9.11 -22.68 2.80
CA ASP A 114 8.82 -23.97 3.42
C ASP A 114 8.57 -23.74 4.92
N LYS A 115 7.44 -24.24 5.44
CA LYS A 115 7.00 -24.08 6.83
C LYS A 115 8.12 -24.48 7.80
N ARG A 116 8.41 -23.63 8.78
CA ARG A 116 9.55 -23.80 9.68
C ARG A 116 9.17 -24.57 10.95
N HIS A 117 8.01 -24.26 11.52
CA HIS A 117 7.56 -24.87 12.77
C HIS A 117 6.47 -25.88 12.46
N LEU A 118 6.84 -27.17 12.39
CA LEU A 118 5.89 -28.25 12.15
C LEU A 118 4.98 -28.49 13.36
N TYR A 119 3.70 -28.69 13.10
CA TYR A 119 2.67 -29.01 14.08
C TYR A 119 2.55 -30.53 14.28
N GLU A 120 1.83 -30.96 15.32
CA GLU A 120 1.62 -32.36 15.69
C GLU A 120 1.30 -33.26 14.47
N GLY A 121 2.02 -34.39 14.35
CA GLY A 121 1.91 -35.34 13.22
C GLY A 121 2.61 -34.92 11.92
N GLU A 122 2.87 -33.63 11.70
CA GLU A 122 3.53 -33.17 10.45
C GLU A 122 4.98 -33.65 10.34
N ASN A 123 5.68 -33.82 11.46
CA ASN A 123 7.07 -34.29 11.49
C ASN A 123 7.24 -35.74 10.97
N ASP A 124 6.16 -36.52 10.93
CA ASP A 124 6.19 -37.89 10.40
C ASP A 124 6.15 -37.92 8.86
N VAL A 125 5.74 -36.80 8.24
CA VAL A 125 5.50 -36.69 6.79
C VAL A 125 6.44 -35.67 6.14
N PHE A 126 6.75 -34.58 6.83
CA PHE A 126 7.42 -33.42 6.27
C PHE A 126 8.74 -33.07 6.99
N ALA A 127 9.66 -32.50 6.22
CA ALA A 127 10.82 -31.78 6.75
C ALA A 127 10.48 -30.31 7.01
N ALA A 128 11.12 -29.74 8.03
CA ALA A 128 11.02 -28.31 8.35
C ALA A 128 11.86 -27.45 7.39
N GLY A 129 11.32 -26.32 6.99
CA GLY A 129 12.05 -25.26 6.31
C GLY A 129 13.03 -24.54 7.22
N THR A 130 13.99 -23.84 6.63
CA THR A 130 15.12 -23.22 7.35
C THR A 130 15.21 -21.70 7.20
N ALA A 131 14.45 -21.12 6.28
CA ALA A 131 14.53 -19.70 5.94
C ALA A 131 13.19 -18.98 6.16
N ASP A 132 13.24 -17.70 6.49
CA ASP A 132 12.06 -16.84 6.55
C ASP A 132 11.50 -16.56 5.15
N GLY A 133 10.17 -16.71 4.98
CA GLY A 133 9.51 -16.45 3.72
C GLY A 133 9.31 -14.95 3.49
N ARG A 134 9.96 -14.40 2.46
CA ARG A 134 9.92 -12.97 2.08
C ARG A 134 9.81 -12.81 0.58
N PHE A 135 9.03 -11.82 0.14
CA PHE A 135 9.03 -11.38 -1.25
C PHE A 135 8.56 -9.92 -1.37
N THR A 136 8.80 -9.32 -2.53
CA THR A 136 8.32 -7.97 -2.85
C THR A 136 7.42 -8.04 -4.07
N LEU A 137 6.26 -7.38 -4.01
CA LEU A 137 5.32 -7.28 -5.12
C LEU A 137 4.76 -5.86 -5.17
N GLY A 138 4.85 -5.20 -6.32
CA GLY A 138 4.35 -3.84 -6.51
C GLY A 138 4.92 -2.82 -5.52
N GLY A 139 6.19 -2.98 -5.11
CA GLY A 139 6.85 -2.12 -4.13
C GLY A 139 6.54 -2.42 -2.66
N VAL A 140 5.61 -3.33 -2.37
CA VAL A 140 5.27 -3.76 -1.00
C VAL A 140 6.05 -5.02 -0.65
N ARG A 141 6.65 -5.07 0.54
CA ARG A 141 7.36 -6.24 1.05
C ARG A 141 6.45 -7.07 1.95
N PHE A 142 6.37 -8.37 1.66
CA PHE A 142 5.49 -9.33 2.30
C PHE A 142 6.29 -10.38 3.09
N ALA A 143 5.72 -10.82 4.20
CA ALA A 143 6.15 -12.00 4.94
C ALA A 143 5.15 -13.13 4.77
N LEU A 144 5.66 -14.36 4.66
CA LEU A 144 4.88 -15.60 4.63
C LEU A 144 5.06 -16.34 5.95
N ALA A 145 3.99 -16.91 6.48
CA ALA A 145 4.02 -17.81 7.61
C ALA A 145 2.90 -18.84 7.51
N THR A 146 3.21 -20.08 7.85
CA THR A 146 2.28 -21.21 7.67
C THR A 146 1.86 -21.77 9.02
N CYS A 147 0.58 -21.58 9.35
CA CYS A 147 -0.15 -22.13 10.47
C CYS A 147 0.56 -22.02 11.82
N PHE A 148 1.30 -23.06 12.24
CA PHE A 148 1.94 -23.09 13.53
C PHE A 148 3.07 -22.05 13.65
N ASP A 149 3.67 -21.62 12.53
CA ASP A 149 4.57 -20.46 12.49
C ASP A 149 3.94 -19.21 13.13
N ASN A 150 2.62 -19.03 12.98
CA ASN A 150 1.88 -17.89 13.51
C ASN A 150 1.75 -17.89 15.04
N SER A 151 2.17 -18.96 15.71
CA SER A 151 2.19 -19.08 17.18
C SER A 151 3.49 -18.57 17.80
N PHE A 152 4.48 -18.22 16.97
CA PHE A 152 5.81 -17.78 17.38
C PHE A 152 5.95 -16.27 17.14
N PRO A 153 5.87 -15.42 18.19
CA PRO A 153 5.91 -13.97 18.05
C PRO A 153 7.15 -13.45 17.30
N GLU A 154 8.28 -14.14 17.43
CA GLU A 154 9.53 -13.79 16.76
C GLU A 154 9.43 -13.86 15.23
N VAL A 155 8.51 -14.65 14.67
CA VAL A 155 8.30 -14.73 13.21
C VAL A 155 7.75 -13.41 12.68
N ALA A 156 6.75 -12.85 13.36
CA ALA A 156 6.18 -11.54 13.03
C ALA A 156 7.17 -10.40 13.35
N ALA A 157 7.90 -10.49 14.46
CA ALA A 157 8.89 -9.49 14.83
C ALA A 157 10.03 -9.40 13.81
N ARG A 158 10.55 -10.54 13.33
CA ARG A 158 11.54 -10.56 12.25
C ARG A 158 10.96 -10.04 10.94
N ALA A 159 9.70 -10.34 10.63
CA ALA A 159 9.05 -9.79 9.43
C ALA A 159 9.03 -8.26 9.44
N ALA A 160 8.62 -7.65 10.56
CA ALA A 160 8.65 -6.21 10.73
C ALA A 160 10.08 -5.64 10.64
N ALA A 161 11.06 -6.29 11.29
CA ALA A 161 12.46 -5.89 11.22
C ALA A 161 13.06 -5.97 9.80
N ASP A 162 12.61 -6.92 8.98
CA ASP A 162 12.99 -7.05 7.58
C ASP A 162 12.33 -6.00 6.66
N GLY A 163 11.55 -5.07 7.22
CA GLY A 163 10.81 -4.05 6.48
C GLY A 163 9.56 -4.58 5.77
N CYS A 164 9.03 -5.74 6.18
CA CYS A 164 7.75 -6.20 5.67
C CYS A 164 6.63 -5.29 6.17
N ARG A 165 5.63 -5.07 5.33
CA ARG A 165 4.44 -4.26 5.66
C ARG A 165 3.19 -5.12 5.80
N VAL A 166 3.22 -6.31 5.20
CA VAL A 166 2.10 -7.23 5.16
C VAL A 166 2.58 -8.61 5.59
N TYR A 167 1.83 -9.23 6.49
CA TYR A 167 2.03 -10.58 6.99
C TYR A 167 0.92 -11.48 6.45
N LEU A 168 1.29 -12.47 5.65
CA LEU A 168 0.38 -13.42 5.02
C LEU A 168 0.41 -14.73 5.82
N ALA A 169 -0.70 -15.02 6.51
CA ALA A 169 -0.88 -16.22 7.30
C ALA A 169 -1.73 -17.23 6.53
N SER A 170 -1.12 -18.33 6.09
CA SER A 170 -1.84 -19.48 5.54
C SER A 170 -2.03 -20.51 6.65
N SER A 171 -3.27 -20.86 7.02
CA SER A 171 -3.56 -21.73 8.16
C SER A 171 -4.60 -22.80 7.86
N PHE A 172 -4.62 -23.84 8.69
CA PHE A 172 -5.71 -24.81 8.79
C PHE A 172 -5.98 -25.13 10.26
N HIS A 173 -7.08 -24.62 10.84
CA HIS A 173 -7.50 -24.96 12.19
C HIS A 173 -9.00 -24.69 12.44
N GLY A 174 -9.59 -25.40 13.40
CA GLY A 174 -11.01 -25.27 13.80
C GLY A 174 -11.29 -24.24 14.91
N ALA A 175 -10.27 -23.61 15.48
CA ALA A 175 -10.41 -22.79 16.67
C ALA A 175 -10.66 -21.30 16.32
N ALA A 176 -11.90 -20.82 16.47
CA ALA A 176 -12.28 -19.44 16.15
C ALA A 176 -11.60 -18.39 17.08
N ASP A 177 -11.33 -18.75 18.33
CA ASP A 177 -10.55 -17.93 19.28
C ASP A 177 -9.11 -17.72 18.79
N ARG A 178 -8.52 -18.70 18.08
CA ARG A 178 -7.21 -18.53 17.45
C ARG A 178 -7.22 -17.50 16.32
N VAL A 179 -8.38 -17.21 15.70
CA VAL A 179 -8.48 -16.13 14.70
C VAL A 179 -8.30 -14.76 15.36
N ALA A 180 -8.80 -14.58 16.59
CA ALA A 180 -8.69 -13.32 17.32
C ALA A 180 -7.23 -12.90 17.61
N ARG A 181 -6.28 -13.85 17.62
CA ARG A 181 -4.85 -13.56 17.84
C ARG A 181 -4.24 -12.70 16.73
N TYR A 182 -4.77 -12.75 15.51
CA TYR A 182 -4.20 -11.99 14.38
C TYR A 182 -4.39 -10.48 14.54
N ALA A 183 -5.42 -10.04 15.26
CA ALA A 183 -5.57 -8.64 15.65
C ALA A 183 -4.41 -8.18 16.55
N GLN A 184 -3.98 -9.02 17.49
CA GLN A 184 -2.85 -8.74 18.37
C GLN A 184 -1.52 -8.76 17.61
N LEU A 185 -1.32 -9.76 16.74
CA LEU A 185 -0.14 -9.86 15.88
C LEU A 185 0.03 -8.60 15.01
N ALA A 186 -1.07 -8.10 14.42
CA ALA A 186 -1.08 -6.89 13.63
C ALA A 186 -0.61 -5.66 14.44
N ARG A 187 -1.21 -5.46 15.63
CA ARG A 187 -0.89 -4.36 16.55
C ARG A 187 0.56 -4.36 16.99
N ASP A 188 1.03 -5.50 17.50
CA ASP A 188 2.33 -5.58 18.16
C ASP A 188 3.49 -5.38 17.18
N ASN A 189 3.25 -5.58 15.89
CA ASN A 189 4.28 -5.52 14.86
C ASN A 189 4.05 -4.40 13.83
N GLY A 190 2.94 -3.65 13.91
CA GLY A 190 2.58 -2.62 12.94
C GLY A 190 2.38 -3.15 11.52
N LEU A 191 1.88 -4.38 11.39
CA LEU A 191 1.73 -5.09 10.10
C LEU A 191 0.26 -5.14 9.69
N HIS A 192 -0.01 -4.98 8.38
CA HIS A 192 -1.25 -5.54 7.84
C HIS A 192 -1.18 -7.06 7.94
N VAL A 193 -2.27 -7.70 8.33
CA VAL A 193 -2.34 -9.17 8.44
C VAL A 193 -3.47 -9.68 7.56
N LEU A 194 -3.17 -10.66 6.72
CA LEU A 194 -4.17 -11.39 5.93
C LEU A 194 -4.11 -12.88 6.29
N LEU A 195 -5.20 -13.41 6.84
CA LEU A 195 -5.38 -14.83 7.13
C LEU A 195 -6.19 -15.48 6.00
N ALA A 196 -5.59 -16.48 5.35
CA ALA A 196 -6.31 -17.49 4.60
C ALA A 196 -6.37 -18.77 5.45
N ASN A 197 -7.54 -19.09 5.99
CA ASN A 197 -7.75 -20.28 6.80
C ASN A 197 -8.56 -21.34 6.02
N GLY A 198 -8.27 -22.61 6.30
CA GLY A 198 -8.90 -23.75 5.63
C GLY A 198 -10.39 -23.90 5.94
N MET A 199 -11.07 -24.66 5.09
CA MET A 199 -12.44 -25.14 5.26
C MET A 199 -12.47 -26.66 5.17
N GLY A 200 -13.54 -27.28 5.68
CA GLY A 200 -13.75 -28.73 5.60
C GLY A 200 -12.90 -29.52 6.59
N VAL A 201 -12.88 -30.85 6.42
CA VAL A 201 -12.22 -31.78 7.34
C VAL A 201 -10.85 -32.17 6.78
N GLY A 202 -9.81 -32.03 7.60
CA GLY A 202 -8.44 -32.48 7.33
C GLY A 202 -7.89 -33.28 8.51
N SER A 203 -6.61 -33.66 8.47
CA SER A 203 -6.01 -34.48 9.54
C SER A 203 -5.99 -33.80 10.92
N ALA A 204 -6.03 -32.47 10.98
CA ALA A 204 -6.15 -31.71 12.23
C ALA A 204 -7.60 -31.55 12.74
N GLY A 205 -8.58 -32.15 12.06
CA GLY A 205 -10.01 -32.00 12.34
C GLY A 205 -10.71 -31.07 11.35
N GLU A 206 -11.91 -30.61 11.73
CA GLU A 206 -12.70 -29.66 10.95
C GLU A 206 -12.15 -28.24 11.10
N ALA A 207 -11.87 -27.57 9.98
CA ALA A 207 -11.42 -26.18 9.96
C ALA A 207 -12.61 -25.22 10.00
N CYS A 208 -12.44 -24.09 10.70
CA CYS A 208 -13.54 -23.16 10.97
C CYS A 208 -13.73 -22.06 9.93
N GLY A 209 -12.97 -22.05 8.83
CA GLY A 209 -12.96 -20.91 7.93
C GLY A 209 -12.51 -19.65 8.63
N HIS A 210 -13.33 -18.60 8.62
CA HIS A 210 -13.03 -17.32 9.27
C HIS A 210 -11.71 -16.69 8.77
N SER A 211 -11.42 -16.85 7.49
CA SER A 211 -10.40 -16.04 6.81
C SER A 211 -10.69 -14.55 7.09
N GLY A 212 -9.64 -13.74 7.23
CA GLY A 212 -9.79 -12.39 7.77
C GLY A 212 -8.65 -11.46 7.38
N ALA A 213 -8.91 -10.16 7.47
CA ALA A 213 -7.93 -9.12 7.22
C ALA A 213 -7.93 -8.08 8.34
N TRP A 214 -6.73 -7.71 8.80
CA TRP A 214 -6.51 -6.72 9.85
C TRP A 214 -5.56 -5.62 9.40
N LEU A 215 -5.88 -4.39 9.80
CA LEU A 215 -4.99 -3.24 9.68
C LEU A 215 -3.88 -3.29 10.73
N PRO A 216 -2.80 -2.50 10.60
CA PRO A 216 -1.73 -2.41 11.59
C PRO A 216 -2.20 -2.08 13.02
N GLY A 217 -3.34 -1.41 13.18
CA GLY A 217 -3.96 -1.16 14.49
C GLY A 217 -4.73 -2.37 15.06
N GLY A 218 -4.74 -3.50 14.37
CA GLY A 218 -5.49 -4.72 14.73
C GLY A 218 -7.00 -4.63 14.53
N GLU A 219 -7.48 -3.58 13.86
CA GLU A 219 -8.87 -3.50 13.41
C GLU A 219 -9.11 -4.52 12.30
N GLN A 220 -10.13 -5.37 12.48
CA GLN A 220 -10.56 -6.30 11.44
C GLN A 220 -11.44 -5.59 10.42
N VAL A 221 -10.99 -5.52 9.18
CA VAL A 221 -11.68 -4.77 8.10
C VAL A 221 -12.47 -5.67 7.15
N ALA A 222 -12.17 -6.97 7.14
CA ALA A 222 -12.92 -7.96 6.38
C ALA A 222 -12.80 -9.34 7.03
N ALA A 223 -13.83 -10.17 6.89
CA ALA A 223 -13.89 -11.53 7.41
C ALA A 223 -14.84 -12.38 6.57
N ALA A 224 -14.52 -13.67 6.43
CA ALA A 224 -15.41 -14.68 5.89
C ALA A 224 -16.20 -15.38 6.99
N GLY A 225 -17.35 -15.95 6.61
CA GLY A 225 -18.15 -16.81 7.50
C GLY A 225 -17.50 -18.17 7.79
N PRO A 226 -18.04 -18.95 8.74
CA PRO A 226 -17.60 -20.32 9.02
C PRO A 226 -18.13 -21.35 8.02
N ASP A 227 -19.29 -21.06 7.41
CA ASP A 227 -20.00 -21.92 6.48
C ASP A 227 -20.42 -21.11 5.24
N GLY A 228 -20.39 -21.72 4.05
CA GLY A 228 -20.90 -21.08 2.84
C GLY A 228 -20.17 -21.45 1.55
N PRO A 229 -20.61 -20.88 0.41
CA PRO A 229 -19.88 -21.00 -0.84
C PRO A 229 -18.48 -20.35 -0.70
N PRO A 230 -17.56 -20.64 -1.62
CA PRO A 230 -16.25 -20.00 -1.60
C PRO A 230 -16.34 -18.48 -1.56
N GLU A 231 -15.49 -17.86 -0.75
CA GLU A 231 -15.55 -16.44 -0.42
C GLU A 231 -14.15 -15.81 -0.54
N LEU A 232 -14.11 -14.56 -1.02
CA LEU A 232 -12.90 -13.75 -1.07
C LEU A 232 -12.98 -12.66 0.01
N VAL A 233 -11.99 -12.63 0.90
CA VAL A 233 -11.79 -11.58 1.90
C VAL A 233 -10.76 -10.61 1.37
N LEU A 234 -11.16 -9.37 1.05
CA LEU A 234 -10.27 -8.38 0.46
C LEU A 234 -9.88 -7.31 1.48
N THR A 235 -8.65 -6.84 1.39
CA THR A 235 -8.17 -5.65 2.10
C THR A 235 -7.24 -4.86 1.21
N ASP A 236 -7.22 -3.54 1.39
CA ASP A 236 -6.21 -2.70 0.80
C ASP A 236 -5.02 -2.57 1.74
N VAL A 237 -3.83 -2.84 1.21
CA VAL A 237 -2.54 -2.69 1.89
C VAL A 237 -1.68 -1.58 1.27
N ARG A 238 -2.29 -0.68 0.49
CA ARG A 238 -1.67 0.63 0.25
C ARG A 238 -1.38 1.23 1.62
N ASP A 239 -0.21 1.86 1.75
CA ASP A 239 0.07 2.67 2.92
C ASP A 239 -1.15 3.52 3.26
N ARG A 240 -1.48 3.60 4.55
CA ARG A 240 -2.31 4.70 5.03
C ARG A 240 -1.66 5.94 4.43
N ILE A 241 -2.34 6.56 3.47
CA ILE A 241 -1.89 7.86 2.97
C ILE A 241 -1.89 8.74 4.20
N THR A 242 -0.71 9.13 4.68
CA THR A 242 -0.59 10.06 5.79
C THR A 242 -1.12 11.38 5.29
N LEU A 243 -2.40 11.63 5.55
CA LEU A 243 -3.06 12.88 5.17
C LEU A 243 -2.37 14.02 5.89
N MET A 244 -2.39 15.22 5.32
CA MET A 244 -1.78 16.41 5.93
C MET A 244 -2.26 16.67 7.37
N ALA A 245 -3.43 16.15 7.71
CA ALA A 245 -4.07 16.24 9.02
C ALA A 245 -3.66 15.17 10.03
N ASP A 246 -2.75 14.26 9.67
CA ASP A 246 -2.41 13.14 10.54
C ASP A 246 -1.76 13.64 11.84
N PRO A 247 -2.17 13.11 13.02
CA PRO A 247 -1.56 13.50 14.29
C PRO A 247 -0.05 13.34 14.33
N GLU A 248 0.51 12.39 13.57
CA GLU A 248 1.96 12.20 13.46
C GLU A 248 2.66 13.41 12.83
N ILE A 249 2.04 14.07 11.84
CA ILE A 249 2.57 15.30 11.23
C ILE A 249 2.50 16.44 12.24
N ALA A 250 1.35 16.61 12.90
CA ALA A 250 1.13 17.66 13.89
C ALA A 250 2.12 17.58 15.06
N ALA A 251 2.53 16.37 15.44
CA ALA A 251 3.48 16.10 16.51
C ALA A 251 4.93 16.48 16.17
N ILE A 252 5.27 16.68 14.89
CA ILE A 252 6.63 17.06 14.49
C ILE A 252 6.97 18.47 15.01
N PRO A 253 8.06 18.63 15.78
CA PRO A 253 8.48 19.95 16.24
C PRO A 253 8.95 20.82 15.07
N VAL A 254 8.65 22.11 15.13
CA VAL A 254 9.16 23.10 14.15
C VAL A 254 10.32 23.86 14.79
N ARG A 255 11.47 23.88 14.12
CA ARG A 255 12.62 24.76 14.43
C ARG A 255 12.83 25.69 13.25
N GLU A 256 12.11 26.81 13.25
CA GLU A 256 12.16 27.81 12.18
C GLU A 256 13.61 28.27 11.93
N CYS A 257 14.08 28.13 10.70
CA CYS A 257 15.46 28.43 10.32
C CYS A 257 15.67 29.89 9.87
N GLY A 258 14.59 30.65 9.67
CA GLY A 258 14.64 32.09 9.42
C GLY A 258 14.82 32.49 7.96
N GLU A 259 14.72 31.56 7.00
CA GLU A 259 14.79 31.90 5.58
C GLU A 259 13.65 32.86 5.15
N ASP A 260 13.97 33.74 4.20
CA ASP A 260 13.01 34.73 3.69
C ASP A 260 12.02 34.10 2.72
N LEU A 261 10.79 34.64 2.74
CA LEU A 261 9.81 34.47 1.67
C LEU A 261 10.17 35.44 0.55
N VAL A 262 10.39 34.93 -0.65
CA VAL A 262 10.79 35.73 -1.80
C VAL A 262 9.81 35.55 -2.95
N ASP A 263 9.46 36.64 -3.62
CA ASP A 263 8.64 36.61 -4.83
C ASP A 263 9.44 35.99 -5.97
N VAL A 264 8.98 34.83 -6.45
CA VAL A 264 9.65 34.03 -7.49
C VAL A 264 9.76 34.81 -8.79
N ARG A 265 8.79 35.68 -9.11
CA ARG A 265 8.78 36.47 -10.36
C ARG A 265 9.97 37.41 -10.45
N GLY A 266 10.39 37.96 -9.31
CA GLY A 266 11.57 38.82 -9.21
C GLY A 266 12.86 38.05 -8.94
N ALA A 267 12.81 37.05 -8.05
CA ALA A 267 13.99 36.33 -7.59
C ALA A 267 14.49 35.26 -8.57
N ALA A 268 13.61 34.70 -9.41
CA ALA A 268 13.94 33.63 -10.35
C ALA A 268 13.11 33.70 -11.65
N PRO A 269 13.40 34.66 -12.56
CA PRO A 269 12.70 34.80 -13.84
C PRO A 269 12.80 33.57 -14.78
N ALA A 270 13.67 32.61 -14.46
CA ALA A 270 13.81 31.35 -15.18
C ALA A 270 12.68 30.35 -14.87
N LEU A 271 11.93 30.54 -13.78
CA LEU A 271 10.75 29.74 -13.46
C LEU A 271 9.50 30.42 -14.00
N LEU A 272 8.60 29.64 -14.60
CA LEU A 272 7.29 30.15 -14.99
C LEU A 272 6.39 30.23 -13.77
N VAL A 273 5.55 31.27 -13.71
CA VAL A 273 4.54 31.46 -12.67
C VAL A 273 3.22 31.66 -13.39
N ALA A 274 2.22 30.83 -13.07
CA ALA A 274 0.94 30.85 -13.76
C ALA A 274 0.21 32.20 -13.59
N GLU A 275 -0.43 32.64 -14.68
CA GLU A 275 -1.27 33.84 -14.72
C GLU A 275 -2.74 33.43 -14.49
N GLY A 276 -3.30 33.73 -13.31
CA GLY A 276 -4.68 33.37 -12.96
C GLY A 276 -5.04 33.81 -11.54
N ARG A 277 -6.32 34.10 -11.26
CA ARG A 277 -6.76 34.69 -9.97
C ARG A 277 -6.47 33.79 -8.78
N HIS A 278 -5.34 33.98 -8.11
CA HIS A 278 -5.08 33.43 -6.79
C HIS A 278 -4.43 34.52 -5.93
N ASP A 279 -5.23 34.96 -4.95
CA ASP A 279 -5.11 36.15 -4.09
C ASP A 279 -4.88 37.52 -4.78
N GLU A 280 -5.48 38.58 -4.23
CA GLU A 280 -5.41 39.93 -4.81
C GLU A 280 -4.02 40.59 -4.71
N ARG A 281 -3.13 40.04 -3.88
CA ARG A 281 -1.82 40.63 -3.57
C ARG A 281 -0.66 39.96 -4.31
N GLY A 282 -0.90 38.81 -4.94
CA GLY A 282 0.12 37.98 -5.56
C GLY A 282 0.97 37.24 -4.54
N ASP A 283 0.45 36.97 -3.34
CA ASP A 283 1.18 36.30 -2.26
C ASP A 283 1.53 34.85 -2.67
N TYR A 284 0.67 34.19 -3.47
CA TYR A 284 0.88 32.86 -4.06
C TYR A 284 2.24 32.65 -4.74
N ALA A 285 2.86 33.70 -5.28
CA ALA A 285 4.13 33.61 -5.98
C ALA A 285 5.36 33.61 -5.05
N HIS A 286 5.16 33.58 -3.72
CA HIS A 286 6.26 33.57 -2.75
C HIS A 286 6.65 32.16 -2.32
N LEU A 287 7.95 31.96 -2.07
CA LEU A 287 8.50 30.70 -1.53
C LEU A 287 9.61 31.01 -0.53
N ARG A 288 9.88 30.07 0.40
CA ARG A 288 11.13 30.11 1.17
C ARG A 288 12.32 30.03 0.21
N THR A 289 13.38 30.79 0.50
CA THR A 289 14.57 30.83 -0.37
C THR A 289 15.17 29.44 -0.60
N GLY A 290 15.16 28.55 0.40
CA GLY A 290 15.62 27.17 0.27
C GLY A 290 14.74 26.29 -0.63
N VAL A 291 13.44 26.56 -0.72
CA VAL A 291 12.53 25.90 -1.67
C VAL A 291 12.82 26.42 -3.08
N LEU A 292 12.94 27.74 -3.25
CA LEU A 292 13.25 28.34 -4.56
C LEU A 292 14.56 27.80 -5.16
N ARG A 293 15.64 27.69 -4.37
CA ARG A 293 16.91 27.10 -4.84
C ARG A 293 16.73 25.67 -5.36
N ARG A 294 15.85 24.89 -4.75
CA ARG A 294 15.56 23.51 -5.16
C ARG A 294 14.74 23.45 -6.43
N LEU A 295 13.80 24.36 -6.62
CA LEU A 295 13.04 24.45 -7.87
C LEU A 295 13.93 24.84 -9.05
N LEU A 296 14.90 25.73 -8.84
CA LEU A 296 15.92 26.04 -9.86
C LEU A 296 16.74 24.79 -10.21
N ALA A 297 17.22 24.04 -9.21
CA ALA A 297 17.95 22.80 -9.45
C ALA A 297 17.08 21.73 -10.16
N ALA A 298 15.79 21.62 -9.80
CA ALA A 298 14.86 20.71 -10.46
C ALA A 298 14.58 21.13 -11.92
N GLN A 299 14.43 22.44 -12.19
CA GLN A 299 14.28 22.98 -13.54
C GLN A 299 15.51 22.71 -14.41
N GLU A 300 16.71 22.82 -13.87
CA GLU A 300 17.96 22.48 -14.59
C GLU A 300 18.09 20.98 -14.88
N ALA A 301 17.47 20.12 -14.06
CA ALA A 301 17.48 18.67 -14.23
C ALA A 301 16.38 18.15 -15.17
N LEU A 302 15.44 18.99 -15.60
CA LEU A 302 14.38 18.58 -16.51
C LEU A 302 14.94 18.24 -17.91
N PRO A 303 14.34 17.27 -18.62
CA PRO A 303 14.66 17.04 -20.03
C PRO A 303 14.41 18.27 -20.89
N ASP A 304 15.19 18.40 -21.98
CA ASP A 304 15.01 19.44 -22.97
C ASP A 304 13.55 19.52 -23.46
N GLY A 305 13.03 20.74 -23.55
CA GLY A 305 11.66 21.00 -23.99
C GLY A 305 10.61 21.06 -22.88
N LEU A 306 10.98 20.82 -21.62
CA LEU A 306 10.08 20.92 -20.46
C LEU A 306 10.49 22.03 -19.49
N ARG A 307 9.49 22.66 -18.87
CA ARG A 307 9.66 23.68 -17.83
C ARG A 307 8.71 23.43 -16.66
N LEU A 308 9.14 23.86 -15.48
CA LEU A 308 8.29 23.97 -14.31
C LEU A 308 7.44 25.25 -14.41
N GLU A 309 6.16 25.12 -14.08
CA GLU A 309 5.26 26.24 -13.86
C GLU A 309 4.70 26.21 -12.43
N LEU A 310 4.99 27.28 -11.68
CA LEU A 310 4.52 27.53 -10.33
C LEU A 310 3.06 27.98 -10.32
N LEU A 311 2.23 27.27 -9.57
CA LEU A 311 0.81 27.54 -9.42
C LEU A 311 0.51 28.22 -8.08
N GLU A 312 1.06 27.69 -7.00
CA GLU A 312 0.96 28.27 -5.64
C GLU A 312 2.18 27.87 -4.82
N GLY A 313 2.83 28.82 -4.16
CA GLY A 313 3.95 28.57 -3.24
C GLY A 313 3.70 29.06 -1.81
N TYR A 314 2.85 30.07 -1.65
CA TYR A 314 2.55 30.61 -0.33
C TYR A 314 1.10 31.04 -0.20
N ARG A 315 0.51 30.70 0.95
CA ARG A 315 -0.85 31.09 1.31
C ARG A 315 -0.86 31.79 2.66
N PRO A 316 -1.29 33.06 2.75
CA PRO A 316 -1.32 33.78 4.03
C PRO A 316 -2.04 32.99 5.13
N PRO A 317 -1.50 32.91 6.36
CA PRO A 317 -2.12 32.16 7.46
C PRO A 317 -3.59 32.53 7.71
N GLY A 318 -3.93 33.82 7.57
CA GLY A 318 -5.32 34.29 7.66
C GLY A 318 -6.22 33.78 6.54
N LEU A 319 -5.70 33.63 5.31
CA LEU A 319 -6.45 33.08 4.18
C LEU A 319 -6.68 31.58 4.35
N GLN A 320 -5.65 30.83 4.76
CA GLN A 320 -5.75 29.40 5.07
C GLN A 320 -6.79 29.12 6.16
N ARG A 321 -6.78 29.93 7.23
CA ARG A 321 -7.77 29.81 8.31
C ARG A 321 -9.20 29.99 7.79
N ARG A 322 -9.43 31.01 6.96
CA ARG A 322 -10.75 31.24 6.35
C ARG A 322 -11.20 30.05 5.50
N TYR A 323 -10.35 29.52 4.61
CA TYR A 323 -10.69 28.34 3.80
C TYR A 323 -11.09 27.14 4.65
N PHE A 324 -10.36 26.89 5.74
CA PHE A 324 -10.67 25.77 6.62
C PHE A 324 -11.97 25.99 7.41
N GLU A 325 -12.19 27.21 7.93
CA GLU A 325 -13.38 27.56 8.71
C GLU A 325 -14.64 27.54 7.84
N GLU A 326 -14.59 28.11 6.63
CA GLU A 326 -15.70 28.11 5.67
C GLU A 326 -16.12 26.68 5.31
N TYR A 327 -15.17 25.82 4.95
CA TYR A 327 -15.48 24.41 4.62
C TYR A 327 -15.96 23.62 5.84
N ALA A 328 -15.40 23.88 7.02
CA ALA A 328 -15.88 23.27 8.25
C ALA A 328 -17.33 23.70 8.59
N ASP A 329 -17.71 24.95 8.31
CA ASP A 329 -19.08 25.45 8.48
C ASP A 329 -20.06 24.79 7.51
N GLU A 330 -19.66 24.57 6.26
CA GLU A 330 -20.45 23.78 5.29
C GLU A 330 -20.71 22.36 5.80
N LEU A 331 -19.68 21.69 6.33
CA LEU A 331 -19.82 20.35 6.92
C LEU A 331 -20.71 20.35 8.17
N ARG A 332 -20.63 21.39 9.02
CA ARG A 332 -21.50 21.53 10.20
C ARG A 332 -22.96 21.69 9.78
N ALA A 333 -23.22 22.47 8.74
CA ALA A 333 -24.55 22.66 8.18
C ALA A 333 -25.11 21.35 7.56
N ALA A 334 -24.27 20.62 6.81
CA ALA A 334 -24.65 19.36 6.19
C ALA A 334 -24.85 18.20 7.20
N TYR A 335 -24.10 18.21 8.31
CA TYR A 335 -24.11 17.13 9.31
C TYR A 335 -24.25 17.64 10.76
N PRO A 336 -25.44 18.13 11.18
CA PRO A 336 -25.63 18.76 12.49
C PRO A 336 -25.33 17.87 13.71
N GLY A 337 -25.31 16.54 13.53
CA GLY A 337 -25.01 15.57 14.59
C GLY A 337 -23.53 15.20 14.73
N TRP A 338 -22.64 15.75 13.91
CA TRP A 338 -21.21 15.48 14.02
C TRP A 338 -20.57 16.33 15.11
N ASP A 339 -19.69 15.72 15.91
CA ASP A 339 -18.86 16.46 16.85
C ASP A 339 -17.75 17.26 16.14
N ALA A 340 -17.14 18.19 16.87
CA ALA A 340 -16.10 19.08 16.34
C ALA A 340 -14.86 18.31 15.83
N ALA A 341 -14.49 17.19 16.47
CA ALA A 341 -13.34 16.39 16.08
C ALA A 341 -13.58 15.66 14.75
N ARG A 342 -14.81 15.19 14.53
CA ARG A 342 -15.25 14.57 13.28
C ARG A 342 -15.34 15.60 12.15
N ILE A 343 -15.91 16.78 12.41
CA ILE A 343 -15.92 17.89 11.45
C ILE A 343 -14.49 18.27 11.05
N HIS A 344 -13.60 18.44 12.03
CA HIS A 344 -12.20 18.74 11.78
C HIS A 344 -11.58 17.67 10.88
N ARG A 345 -11.63 16.39 11.26
CA ARG A 345 -11.08 15.28 10.44
C ARG A 345 -11.66 15.23 9.03
N ALA A 346 -12.94 15.53 8.84
CA ALA A 346 -13.56 15.56 7.52
C ALA A 346 -13.11 16.75 6.69
N ALA A 347 -13.09 17.97 7.27
CA ALA A 347 -12.60 19.18 6.63
C ALA A 347 -11.14 19.01 6.18
N SER A 348 -10.35 18.37 7.04
CA SER A 348 -8.92 18.16 6.80
C SER A 348 -8.59 17.20 5.65
N ARG A 349 -9.59 16.52 5.08
CA ARG A 349 -9.41 15.70 3.87
C ARG A 349 -9.27 16.55 2.61
N TYR A 350 -9.79 17.78 2.65
CA TYR A 350 -9.85 18.67 1.48
C TYR A 350 -9.08 19.98 1.71
N VAL A 351 -9.11 20.53 2.94
CA VAL A 351 -8.39 21.76 3.29
C VAL A 351 -7.42 21.47 4.43
N SER A 352 -6.13 21.73 4.23
CA SER A 352 -5.13 21.51 5.29
C SER A 352 -5.44 22.31 6.56
N PRO A 353 -5.32 21.71 7.76
CA PRO A 353 -5.52 22.42 9.02
C PRO A 353 -4.60 23.65 9.16
N PRO A 354 -5.08 24.81 9.65
CA PRO A 354 -4.28 26.03 9.71
C PRO A 354 -3.00 25.95 10.54
N ASP A 355 -2.96 25.04 11.50
CA ASP A 355 -1.81 24.76 12.37
C ASP A 355 -0.72 23.91 11.71
N ILE A 356 -1.02 23.27 10.58
CA ILE A 356 -0.11 22.38 9.82
C ILE A 356 0.18 22.90 8.42
N ALA A 357 -0.73 23.70 7.84
CA ALA A 357 -0.75 24.16 6.46
C ALA A 357 0.64 24.49 5.87
N PRO A 358 1.18 23.62 5.00
CA PRO A 358 2.52 23.77 4.42
C PRO A 358 2.72 25.05 3.60
N HIS A 359 1.71 25.43 2.81
CA HIS A 359 1.72 26.66 2.01
C HIS A 359 1.83 27.92 2.88
N SER A 360 1.29 27.91 4.10
CA SER A 360 1.45 29.06 5.03
C SER A 360 2.85 29.18 5.62
N ALA A 361 3.68 28.13 5.53
CA ALA A 361 5.10 28.18 5.86
C ALA A 361 5.98 28.61 4.67
N GLY A 362 5.42 28.67 3.44
CA GLY A 362 6.19 28.80 2.20
C GLY A 362 7.15 27.63 1.94
N GLY A 363 6.88 26.50 2.60
CA GLY A 363 7.63 25.24 2.52
C GLY A 363 7.06 24.26 1.50
N ALA A 364 5.87 24.54 0.97
CA ALA A 364 5.23 23.72 -0.06
C ALA A 364 5.08 24.48 -1.38
N VAL A 365 4.79 23.73 -2.43
CA VAL A 365 4.65 24.24 -3.78
C VAL A 365 3.72 23.35 -4.59
N ASP A 366 2.79 23.97 -5.30
CA ASP A 366 1.95 23.35 -6.31
C ASP A 366 2.51 23.68 -7.69
N LEU A 367 2.84 22.65 -8.47
CA LEU A 367 3.56 22.75 -9.75
C LEU A 367 2.92 21.88 -10.83
N THR A 368 3.09 22.33 -12.08
CA THR A 368 2.89 21.49 -13.26
C THR A 368 4.10 21.52 -14.19
N LEU A 369 4.10 20.63 -15.18
CA LEU A 369 5.01 20.67 -16.31
C LEU A 369 4.33 21.36 -17.50
N VAL A 370 5.10 22.19 -18.19
CA VAL A 370 4.72 22.79 -19.47
C VAL A 370 5.83 22.61 -20.49
N THR A 371 5.50 22.69 -21.77
CA THR A 371 6.48 22.74 -22.85
C THR A 371 7.13 24.12 -22.94
N THR A 372 8.28 24.22 -23.60
CA THR A 372 9.03 25.50 -23.72
C THR A 372 8.26 26.61 -24.45
N ASP A 373 7.25 26.27 -25.25
CA ASP A 373 6.32 27.19 -25.90
C ASP A 373 5.07 27.50 -25.06
N GLY A 374 4.98 27.00 -23.83
CA GLY A 374 3.90 27.29 -22.88
C GLY A 374 2.70 26.35 -22.96
N GLY A 375 2.80 25.25 -23.70
CA GLY A 375 1.75 24.22 -23.78
C GLY A 375 1.71 23.34 -22.52
N HIS A 376 0.52 23.06 -22.00
CA HIS A 376 0.37 22.12 -20.89
C HIS A 376 0.62 20.68 -21.37
N VAL A 377 1.37 19.91 -20.60
CA VAL A 377 1.53 18.47 -20.88
C VAL A 377 0.43 17.66 -20.17
N ASP A 378 0.08 16.51 -20.74
CA ASP A 378 -0.86 15.58 -20.10
C ASP A 378 -0.30 15.10 -18.75
N MET A 379 -0.94 15.52 -17.66
CA MET A 379 -0.64 15.07 -16.31
C MET A 379 -1.71 14.12 -15.77
N GLY A 380 -2.67 13.68 -16.59
CA GLY A 380 -3.73 12.73 -16.26
C GLY A 380 -4.98 13.35 -15.62
N THR A 381 -4.86 14.51 -14.99
CA THR A 381 -5.98 15.33 -14.50
C THR A 381 -5.58 16.81 -14.57
N GLU A 382 -6.55 17.71 -14.48
CA GLU A 382 -6.26 19.10 -14.11
C GLU A 382 -5.72 19.18 -12.67
N VAL A 383 -5.01 20.26 -12.37
CA VAL A 383 -4.58 20.61 -11.01
C VAL A 383 -5.81 20.94 -10.17
N ASN A 384 -5.79 20.59 -8.89
CA ASN A 384 -6.91 20.71 -7.94
C ASN A 384 -8.11 19.79 -8.22
N ALA A 385 -7.99 18.83 -9.15
CA ALA A 385 -9.02 17.80 -9.32
C ALA A 385 -9.17 16.98 -8.04
N SER A 386 -10.38 16.87 -7.50
CA SER A 386 -10.63 16.06 -6.30
C SER A 386 -10.53 14.55 -6.61
N PRO A 387 -10.32 13.69 -5.60
CA PRO A 387 -10.40 12.24 -5.78
C PRO A 387 -11.75 11.79 -6.35
N GLU A 388 -12.85 12.45 -5.95
CA GLU A 388 -14.20 12.18 -6.42
C GLU A 388 -14.40 12.56 -7.89
N ASP A 389 -13.90 13.74 -8.32
CA ASP A 389 -14.05 14.21 -9.70
C ASP A 389 -13.16 13.43 -10.68
N SER A 390 -12.03 12.91 -10.18
CA SER A 390 -11.00 12.26 -10.98
C SER A 390 -10.98 10.73 -10.89
N ASP A 391 -11.90 10.12 -10.14
CA ASP A 391 -11.86 8.69 -9.80
C ASP A 391 -10.48 8.26 -9.25
N GLY A 392 -9.91 9.11 -8.39
CA GLY A 392 -8.59 8.94 -7.79
C GLY A 392 -7.41 9.16 -8.73
N ALA A 393 -7.61 9.62 -9.98
CA ALA A 393 -6.50 9.91 -10.90
C ALA A 393 -5.64 11.09 -10.45
N CYS A 394 -6.11 11.97 -9.55
CA CYS A 394 -5.30 13.00 -8.91
C CYS A 394 -4.15 12.45 -8.06
N TYR A 395 -4.24 11.21 -7.58
CA TYR A 395 -3.19 10.60 -6.78
C TYR A 395 -1.94 10.38 -7.61
N THR A 396 -0.77 10.75 -7.09
CA THR A 396 0.51 10.71 -7.81
C THR A 396 0.78 9.34 -8.44
N GLY A 397 0.53 8.28 -7.69
CA GLY A 397 0.71 6.89 -8.09
C GLY A 397 -0.51 6.21 -8.71
N ALA A 398 -1.50 6.95 -9.21
CA ALA A 398 -2.75 6.39 -9.71
C ALA A 398 -2.53 5.25 -10.75
N PRO A 399 -3.20 4.10 -10.59
CA PRO A 399 -3.02 2.96 -11.49
C PRO A 399 -3.62 3.21 -12.88
N GLY A 400 -4.71 3.99 -12.98
CA GLY A 400 -5.45 4.23 -14.24
C GLY A 400 -4.86 5.26 -15.20
N LEU A 401 -3.68 5.83 -14.94
CA LEU A 401 -3.09 6.88 -15.78
C LEU A 401 -2.71 6.37 -17.18
N THR A 402 -2.90 7.23 -18.18
CA THR A 402 -2.36 7.04 -19.54
C THR A 402 -0.84 6.85 -19.49
N PRO A 403 -0.23 6.14 -20.46
CA PRO A 403 1.22 6.00 -20.51
C PRO A 403 1.96 7.36 -20.56
N ALA A 404 1.38 8.36 -21.24
CA ALA A 404 1.94 9.70 -21.34
C ALA A 404 1.91 10.45 -19.99
N ALA A 405 0.74 10.51 -19.34
CA ALA A 405 0.60 11.11 -18.00
C ALA A 405 1.55 10.47 -16.98
N ARG A 406 1.67 9.14 -17.02
CA ARG A 406 2.59 8.41 -16.14
C ARG A 406 4.05 8.77 -16.43
N ALA A 407 4.44 8.94 -17.69
CA ALA A 407 5.80 9.35 -18.05
C ALA A 407 6.10 10.78 -17.57
N ASN A 408 5.18 11.72 -17.80
CA ASN A 408 5.34 13.12 -17.36
C ASN A 408 5.43 13.25 -15.84
N ARG A 409 4.55 12.56 -15.10
CA ARG A 409 4.62 12.52 -13.62
C ARG A 409 5.92 11.91 -13.11
N ARG A 410 6.48 10.91 -13.80
CA ARG A 410 7.81 10.35 -13.45
C ARG A 410 8.93 11.35 -13.67
N VAL A 411 8.89 12.13 -14.74
CA VAL A 411 9.87 13.21 -15.00
C VAL A 411 9.81 14.26 -13.90
N LEU A 412 8.61 14.79 -13.61
CA LEU A 412 8.40 15.76 -12.52
C LEU A 412 8.88 15.20 -11.18
N SER A 413 8.49 13.97 -10.87
CA SER A 413 8.82 13.34 -9.60
C SER A 413 10.31 13.11 -9.44
N ALA A 414 11.00 12.66 -10.49
CA ALA A 414 12.43 12.45 -10.47
C ALA A 414 13.19 13.76 -10.22
N ALA A 415 12.83 14.84 -10.92
CA ALA A 415 13.48 16.14 -10.78
C ALA A 415 13.31 16.74 -9.38
N LEU A 416 12.07 16.77 -8.86
CA LEU A 416 11.77 17.36 -7.56
C LEU A 416 12.30 16.51 -6.39
N SER A 417 12.21 15.19 -6.48
CA SER A 417 12.76 14.29 -5.46
C SER A 417 14.29 14.39 -5.40
N ALA A 418 14.97 14.49 -6.56
CA ALA A 418 16.42 14.68 -6.61
C ALA A 418 16.84 16.03 -5.99
N ALA A 419 15.99 17.06 -6.08
CA ALA A 419 16.18 18.34 -5.41
C ALA A 419 15.79 18.31 -3.90
N GLY A 420 15.32 17.18 -3.40
CA GLY A 420 15.02 16.95 -1.98
C GLY A 420 13.60 17.33 -1.54
N LEU A 421 12.69 17.63 -2.48
CA LEU A 421 11.27 17.78 -2.17
C LEU A 421 10.60 16.40 -2.05
N VAL A 422 9.55 16.30 -1.25
CA VAL A 422 8.69 15.11 -1.15
C VAL A 422 7.32 15.40 -1.71
N ASN A 423 6.73 14.46 -2.44
CA ASN A 423 5.37 14.61 -2.95
C ASN A 423 4.33 14.23 -1.87
N TYR A 424 3.18 14.91 -1.89
CA TYR A 424 1.99 14.48 -1.18
C TYR A 424 1.14 13.52 -2.06
N PRO A 425 0.98 12.23 -1.70
CA PRO A 425 0.48 11.20 -2.61
C PRO A 425 -0.93 11.40 -3.17
N THR A 426 -1.78 12.21 -2.53
CA THR A 426 -3.13 12.49 -3.02
C THR A 426 -3.16 13.53 -4.12
N GLU A 427 -2.08 14.29 -4.30
CA GLU A 427 -2.01 15.46 -5.17
C GLU A 427 -0.71 15.40 -5.97
N TRP A 428 -0.78 15.00 -7.24
CA TRP A 428 0.42 14.87 -8.09
C TRP A 428 1.20 16.17 -8.26
N TRP A 429 0.54 17.31 -8.08
CA TRP A 429 1.11 18.66 -8.20
C TRP A 429 1.73 19.19 -6.90
N HIS A 430 1.42 18.61 -5.73
CA HIS A 430 1.81 19.16 -4.42
C HIS A 430 3.12 18.57 -3.92
N TRP A 431 4.06 19.44 -3.56
CA TRP A 431 5.39 19.08 -3.11
C TRP A 431 5.81 19.89 -1.89
N SER A 432 6.51 19.24 -0.96
CA SER A 432 6.92 19.78 0.33
C SER A 432 8.42 19.75 0.51
N TYR A 433 8.97 20.80 1.13
CA TYR A 433 10.33 20.85 1.64
C TYR A 433 10.41 21.68 2.91
N GLY A 434 11.03 21.13 3.95
CA GLY A 434 11.27 21.82 5.23
C GLY A 434 10.03 22.02 6.11
N ASP A 435 8.83 21.73 5.63
CA ASP A 435 7.63 21.67 6.48
C ASP A 435 7.56 20.35 7.30
N ARG A 436 6.49 20.19 8.09
CA ARG A 436 6.27 19.00 8.93
C ARG A 436 6.03 17.72 8.13
N TYR A 437 5.36 17.81 6.99
CA TYR A 437 5.13 16.65 6.13
C TYR A 437 6.46 16.17 5.55
N TRP A 438 7.29 17.09 5.06
CA TRP A 438 8.66 16.79 4.63
C TRP A 438 9.49 16.15 5.74
N ALA A 439 9.45 16.69 6.96
CA ALA A 439 10.20 16.12 8.08
C ALA A 439 9.77 14.70 8.42
N LEU A 440 8.45 14.43 8.44
CA LEU A 440 7.93 13.08 8.65
C LEU A 440 8.38 12.11 7.54
N MET A 441 8.21 12.50 6.27
CA MET A 441 8.51 11.63 5.13
C MET A 441 10.01 11.36 4.94
N THR A 442 10.87 12.28 5.38
CA THR A 442 12.33 12.12 5.30
C THR A 442 12.97 11.60 6.59
N GLY A 443 12.20 11.46 7.67
CA GLY A 443 12.70 11.07 8.99
C GLY A 443 13.52 12.16 9.68
N ALA A 444 13.34 13.42 9.31
CA ALA A 444 14.01 14.54 9.95
C ALA A 444 13.46 14.73 11.38
N GLU A 445 14.33 15.06 12.34
CA GLU A 445 13.95 15.25 13.75
C GLU A 445 12.95 16.40 13.95
N HIS A 446 12.97 17.40 13.05
CA HIS A 446 12.12 18.59 13.12
C HIS A 446 11.89 19.18 11.72
N ALA A 447 10.78 19.92 11.58
CA ALA A 447 10.53 20.79 10.44
C ALA A 447 11.41 22.05 10.53
N LEU A 448 11.86 22.54 9.37
CA LEU A 448 12.66 23.75 9.20
C LEU A 448 11.82 25.02 9.13
N TYR A 449 10.56 24.91 8.69
CA TYR A 449 9.69 26.05 8.42
C TYR A 449 8.38 25.95 9.21
N GLY A 450 7.99 27.07 9.81
CA GLY A 450 6.66 27.28 10.38
C GLY A 450 5.87 28.35 9.63
N PRO A 451 4.57 28.50 9.94
CA PRO A 451 3.75 29.58 9.40
C PRO A 451 4.42 30.95 9.61
N LYS A 452 4.47 31.78 8.56
CA LYS A 452 5.11 33.11 8.56
C LYS A 452 4.27 34.08 7.74
N ASP A 453 4.07 35.29 8.24
CA ASP A 453 3.47 36.40 7.46
C ASP A 453 4.53 37.07 6.56
N LEU A 454 4.09 37.64 5.43
CA LEU A 454 4.95 38.37 4.47
C LEU A 454 5.43 39.73 5.01
#